data_AF-A0A3A8JPD9-F1
#
_entry.id   AF-A0A3A8JPD9-F1
#
_cell.length_a   1.000
_cell.length_b   1.000
_cell.length_c   1.000
_cell.angle_alpha   90.00
_cell.angle_beta   90.00
_cell.angle_gamma   90.00
#
_symmetry.space_group_name_H-M   'P 1'
#
loop_
_entity.id
_entity.type
_entity.pdbx_description
1 polymer ?
#
loop_
_entity_poly.entity_id
_entity_poly.type
_entity_poly.pdbx_seq_one_letter_code
_entity_poly.pdbx_strand_id
1 'polypeptide(L)'
;MLYRERMGRGVWVGALVSALVWGGAAEAAGKATAKRAAPVVLAERALWRAKSWVGLTTLSSVSQTMNDDCSGMARLAFQQRRLDLLPDDVQPEENGVTAIHRKAQALGMLTDAPTPGALVFFKETFDRNRDGRINDGLTHIGIVERVGADGTVTFVHKSGGLVKRSRFNLQHPEARRDEKGRVLNDWLRRKGKKTRAYMAGELVAGFAAVDESWRTPEPQRLASAKLAVKGDGKSHRR
;
A
#
# COMPACT_ATOMS: atom_id res chain seq x y z
N MET A 1 22.54 -30.34 64.95
CA MET A 1 23.88 -30.37 65.59
C MET A 1 24.84 -30.97 64.58
N LEU A 2 25.91 -30.35 64.09
CA LEU A 2 26.68 -29.20 64.55
C LEU A 2 27.29 -28.46 63.35
N TYR A 3 27.35 -27.15 63.51
CA TYR A 3 28.19 -26.17 62.81
C TYR A 3 29.67 -26.59 62.77
N ARG A 4 30.40 -26.16 61.73
CA ARG A 4 31.61 -25.32 61.88
C ARG A 4 32.15 -24.81 60.53
N GLU A 5 32.17 -23.48 60.45
CA GLU A 5 32.97 -22.66 59.53
C GLU A 5 34.47 -22.88 59.72
N ARG A 6 35.27 -22.59 58.67
CA ARG A 6 36.39 -21.65 58.80
C ARG A 6 36.80 -21.06 57.44
N MET A 7 36.82 -19.73 57.40
CA MET A 7 37.37 -18.86 56.36
C MET A 7 38.89 -19.04 56.14
N GLY A 8 39.35 -18.79 54.91
CA GLY A 8 40.74 -18.50 54.58
C GLY A 8 40.83 -17.35 53.57
N ARG A 9 41.39 -16.23 54.00
CA ARG A 9 41.63 -15.00 53.24
C ARG A 9 42.83 -15.17 52.31
N GLY A 10 42.78 -14.55 51.13
CA GLY A 10 43.93 -14.33 50.26
C GLY A 10 43.66 -13.21 49.27
N VAL A 11 44.22 -12.04 49.52
CA VAL A 11 44.24 -10.88 48.62
C VAL A 11 45.47 -11.01 47.73
N TRP A 12 45.30 -10.95 46.41
CA TRP A 12 46.38 -10.55 45.49
C TRP A 12 45.84 -9.60 44.43
N VAL A 13 46.50 -8.45 44.37
CA VAL A 13 46.34 -7.37 43.41
C VAL A 13 47.00 -7.78 42.10
N GLY A 14 46.28 -7.62 40.99
CA GLY A 14 46.82 -7.82 39.64
C GLY A 14 45.94 -7.11 38.63
N ALA A 15 46.31 -5.87 38.28
CA ALA A 15 45.69 -5.11 37.22
C ALA A 15 45.96 -5.78 35.86
N LEU A 16 44.91 -6.01 35.07
CA LEU A 16 45.02 -6.20 33.64
C LEU A 16 44.00 -5.30 32.94
N VAL A 17 44.53 -4.20 32.42
CA VAL A 17 43.90 -3.42 31.37
C VAL A 17 43.93 -4.29 30.11
N SER A 18 42.77 -4.60 29.55
CA SER A 18 42.65 -5.03 28.16
C SER A 18 41.53 -4.26 27.52
N ALA A 19 41.95 -3.32 26.68
CA ALA A 19 41.14 -2.50 25.82
C ALA A 19 40.62 -3.31 24.62
N LEU A 20 39.51 -2.84 24.04
CA LEU A 20 38.95 -3.18 22.71
C LEU A 20 38.49 -4.65 22.57
N VAL A 21 37.26 -4.96 22.15
CA VAL A 21 36.53 -4.44 20.99
C VAL A 21 35.03 -4.44 21.30
N TRP A 22 34.43 -3.27 21.45
CA TRP A 22 32.98 -3.09 21.40
C TRP A 22 32.68 -2.15 20.23
N GLY A 23 32.23 -2.71 19.12
CA GLY A 23 31.92 -1.94 17.93
C GLY A 23 31.72 -2.85 16.73
N GLY A 24 30.54 -3.47 16.64
CA GLY A 24 30.18 -4.27 15.46
C GLY A 24 28.77 -4.85 15.48
N ALA A 25 28.20 -5.15 16.65
CA ALA A 25 26.86 -5.75 16.72
C ALA A 25 25.71 -4.74 16.75
N ALA A 26 25.94 -3.50 17.23
CA ALA A 26 24.89 -2.50 17.37
C ALA A 26 24.46 -1.86 16.03
N GLU A 27 25.36 -1.77 15.05
CA GLU A 27 25.09 -1.14 13.75
C GLU A 27 24.33 -2.05 12.77
N ALA A 28 24.45 -3.36 12.94
CA ALA A 28 23.70 -4.34 12.13
C ALA A 28 22.23 -4.47 12.59
N ALA A 29 21.94 -4.28 13.87
CA ALA A 29 20.59 -4.35 14.42
C ALA A 29 19.70 -3.15 14.00
N GLY A 30 20.28 -1.96 13.81
CA GLY A 30 19.56 -0.76 13.38
C GLY A 30 19.10 -0.75 11.91
N LYS A 31 19.79 -1.50 11.03
CA LYS A 31 19.38 -1.63 9.61
C LYS A 31 18.24 -2.62 9.40
N ALA A 32 18.08 -3.61 10.27
CA ALA A 32 17.03 -4.63 10.16
C ALA A 32 15.64 -4.10 10.58
N THR A 33 15.58 -3.19 11.55
CA THR A 33 14.33 -2.58 12.03
C THR A 33 13.77 -1.53 11.07
N ALA A 34 14.62 -0.77 10.38
CA ALA A 34 14.20 0.26 9.42
C ALA A 34 13.44 -0.31 8.19
N LYS A 35 13.76 -1.55 7.76
CA LYS A 35 13.07 -2.20 6.63
C LYS A 35 11.64 -2.66 6.96
N ARG A 36 11.34 -2.97 8.21
CA ARG A 36 10.03 -3.53 8.62
C ARG A 36 9.00 -2.43 8.94
N ALA A 37 9.45 -1.21 9.22
CA ALA A 37 8.58 -0.06 9.51
C ALA A 37 8.02 0.63 8.24
N ALA A 38 8.72 0.54 7.10
CA ALA A 38 8.33 1.25 5.88
C ALA A 38 6.93 0.93 5.32
N PRO A 39 6.45 -0.35 5.31
CA PRO A 39 5.12 -0.69 4.80
C PRO A 39 4.00 -0.07 5.64
N VAL A 40 4.16 -0.10 6.97
CA VAL A 40 3.17 0.43 7.92
C VAL A 40 2.99 1.94 7.73
N VAL A 41 4.10 2.67 7.56
CA VAL A 41 4.03 4.14 7.39
C VAL A 41 3.43 4.54 6.03
N LEU A 42 3.65 3.77 4.96
CA LEU A 42 3.00 4.02 3.66
C LEU A 42 1.48 3.86 3.75
N ALA A 43 1.04 2.71 4.25
CA ALA A 43 -0.36 2.38 4.44
C ALA A 43 -1.08 3.38 5.34
N GLU A 44 -0.47 3.76 6.47
CA GLU A 44 -1.03 4.72 7.42
C GLU A 44 -1.20 6.12 6.82
N ARG A 45 -0.20 6.63 6.09
CA ARG A 45 -0.29 7.94 5.43
C ARG A 45 -1.34 7.97 4.34
N ALA A 46 -1.39 6.93 3.51
CA ALA A 46 -2.40 6.82 2.46
C ALA A 46 -3.80 6.76 3.07
N LEU A 47 -3.97 5.97 4.14
CA LEU A 47 -5.24 5.91 4.85
C LEU A 47 -5.61 7.25 5.50
N TRP A 48 -4.66 7.95 6.14
CA TRP A 48 -4.89 9.26 6.72
C TRP A 48 -5.38 10.28 5.67
N ARG A 49 -4.75 10.29 4.49
CA ARG A 49 -5.17 11.11 3.34
C ARG A 49 -6.58 10.74 2.85
N ALA A 50 -6.82 9.46 2.59
CA ALA A 50 -8.13 9.01 2.13
C ALA A 50 -9.25 9.40 3.11
N LYS A 51 -8.99 9.28 4.42
CA LYS A 51 -9.92 9.68 5.48
C LYS A 51 -10.22 11.17 5.48
N SER A 52 -9.23 12.04 5.22
CA SER A 52 -9.42 13.50 5.21
C SER A 52 -10.22 13.99 3.99
N TRP A 53 -10.35 13.15 2.96
CA TRP A 53 -11.15 13.45 1.77
C TRP A 53 -12.60 12.98 1.84
N VAL A 54 -12.98 12.22 2.88
CA VAL A 54 -14.38 11.78 3.03
C VAL A 54 -15.30 13.00 3.11
N GLY A 55 -16.30 13.03 2.22
CA GLY A 55 -17.22 14.16 2.05
C GLY A 55 -16.92 15.02 0.83
N LEU A 56 -15.72 14.92 0.23
CA LEU A 56 -15.40 15.65 -0.99
C LEU A 56 -16.18 15.10 -2.19
N THR A 57 -16.80 16.01 -2.94
CA THR A 57 -17.50 15.69 -4.18
C THR A 57 -16.57 15.67 -5.39
N THR A 58 -15.43 16.36 -5.30
CA THR A 58 -14.38 16.38 -6.31
C THR A 58 -13.00 16.30 -5.67
N LEU A 59 -12.07 15.61 -6.33
CA LEU A 59 -10.66 15.54 -5.96
C LEU A 59 -9.86 16.73 -6.49
N SER A 60 -10.44 17.56 -7.36
CA SER A 60 -9.78 18.75 -7.92
C SER A 60 -9.39 19.78 -6.86
N SER A 61 -10.02 19.74 -5.68
CA SER A 61 -9.63 20.55 -4.50
C SER A 61 -8.34 20.07 -3.85
N VAL A 62 -7.89 18.85 -4.15
CA VAL A 62 -6.67 18.22 -3.63
C VAL A 62 -5.59 18.14 -4.71
N SER A 63 -5.96 17.79 -5.95
CA SER A 63 -5.07 17.75 -7.10
C SER A 63 -5.83 18.02 -8.39
N GLN A 64 -5.40 19.03 -9.15
CA GLN A 64 -6.00 19.40 -10.44
C GLN A 64 -5.62 18.46 -11.59
N THR A 65 -4.58 17.64 -11.42
CA THR A 65 -4.06 16.75 -12.48
C THR A 65 -4.49 15.30 -12.31
N MET A 66 -5.04 14.94 -11.15
CA MET A 66 -5.48 13.58 -10.87
C MET A 66 -6.89 13.36 -11.42
N ASN A 67 -7.14 12.19 -12.02
CA ASN A 67 -8.48 11.81 -12.44
C ASN A 67 -9.45 11.87 -11.25
N ASP A 68 -10.63 12.44 -11.48
CA ASP A 68 -11.66 12.56 -10.44
C ASP A 68 -12.52 11.29 -10.34
N ASP A 69 -11.88 10.15 -10.08
CA ASP A 69 -12.51 8.82 -10.01
C ASP A 69 -11.98 7.95 -8.85
N CYS A 70 -12.41 6.69 -8.78
CA CYS A 70 -11.98 5.77 -7.72
C CYS A 70 -10.48 5.44 -7.78
N SER A 71 -9.93 5.27 -8.98
CA SER A 71 -8.52 4.98 -9.21
C SER A 71 -7.65 6.20 -8.94
N GLY A 72 -8.08 7.39 -9.34
CA GLY A 72 -7.42 8.66 -9.05
C GLY A 72 -7.37 8.95 -7.54
N MET A 73 -8.44 8.66 -6.81
CA MET A 73 -8.43 8.76 -5.34
C MET A 73 -7.38 7.83 -4.72
N ALA A 74 -7.37 6.55 -5.13
CA ALA A 74 -6.40 5.59 -4.63
C ALA A 74 -4.95 6.00 -4.96
N ARG A 75 -4.70 6.43 -6.20
CA ARG A 75 -3.39 6.94 -6.64
C ARG A 75 -2.95 8.11 -5.79
N LEU A 76 -3.82 9.11 -5.61
CA LEU A 76 -3.52 10.32 -4.84
C LEU A 76 -3.18 10.00 -3.38
N ALA A 77 -3.86 9.01 -2.78
CA ALA A 77 -3.61 8.61 -1.40
C ALA A 77 -2.17 8.11 -1.22
N PHE A 78 -1.70 7.27 -2.16
CA PHE A 78 -0.36 6.71 -2.13
C PHE A 78 0.72 7.57 -2.79
N GLN A 79 0.33 8.62 -3.53
CA GLN A 79 1.25 9.42 -4.32
C GLN A 79 2.37 10.01 -3.45
N GLN A 80 3.60 9.64 -3.79
CA GLN A 80 4.82 10.15 -3.20
C GLN A 80 5.91 10.24 -4.27
N ARG A 81 7.04 10.85 -3.92
CA ARG A 81 8.21 10.86 -4.81
C ARG A 81 8.55 9.41 -5.24
N ARG A 82 8.51 9.17 -6.54
CA ARG A 82 8.75 7.88 -7.20
C ARG A 82 7.77 6.76 -6.82
N LEU A 83 6.62 7.05 -6.21
CA LEU A 83 5.57 6.07 -5.95
C LEU A 83 4.28 6.54 -6.61
N ASP A 84 3.88 5.83 -7.67
CA ASP A 84 2.55 5.89 -8.28
C ASP A 84 1.97 4.47 -8.33
N LEU A 85 0.66 4.33 -8.14
CA LEU A 85 0.00 3.04 -8.27
C LEU A 85 -0.16 2.61 -9.73
N LEU A 86 -0.22 3.56 -10.68
CA LEU A 86 -0.21 3.16 -12.08
C LEU A 86 1.16 2.63 -12.50
N PRO A 87 1.20 1.64 -13.40
CA PRO A 87 2.40 1.30 -14.12
C PRO A 87 2.70 2.34 -15.21
N ASP A 88 3.94 2.37 -15.69
CA ASP A 88 4.35 3.29 -16.77
C ASP A 88 3.77 2.84 -18.14
N ASP A 89 3.35 1.58 -18.25
CA ASP A 89 2.88 0.92 -19.48
C ASP A 89 1.37 0.62 -19.47
N VAL A 90 0.55 1.62 -19.12
CA VAL A 90 -0.92 1.47 -19.15
C VAL A 90 -1.39 1.16 -20.59
N GLN A 91 -2.16 0.09 -20.75
CA GLN A 91 -2.64 -0.33 -22.07
C GLN A 91 -3.82 0.55 -22.54
N PRO A 92 -4.00 0.80 -23.85
CA PRO A 92 -4.98 1.76 -24.37
C PRO A 92 -6.45 1.57 -23.91
N GLU A 93 -6.87 0.34 -23.64
CA GLU A 93 -8.25 0.00 -23.23
C GLU A 93 -8.36 -0.44 -21.75
N GLU A 94 -7.22 -0.47 -21.05
CA GLU A 94 -7.11 -0.87 -19.66
C GLU A 94 -7.56 0.28 -18.75
N ASN A 95 -8.57 0.01 -17.92
CA ASN A 95 -8.97 0.99 -16.92
C ASN A 95 -7.94 1.06 -15.77
N GLY A 96 -7.90 2.20 -15.08
CA GLY A 96 -6.92 2.42 -14.00
C GLY A 96 -6.97 1.38 -12.89
N VAL A 97 -8.15 0.81 -12.58
CA VAL A 97 -8.28 -0.25 -11.57
C VAL A 97 -7.56 -1.52 -12.01
N THR A 98 -7.74 -1.91 -13.28
CA THR A 98 -7.10 -3.08 -13.88
C THR A 98 -5.59 -2.89 -13.97
N ALA A 99 -5.12 -1.71 -14.39
CA ALA A 99 -3.69 -1.38 -14.46
C ALA A 99 -3.01 -1.45 -13.07
N ILE A 100 -3.66 -0.90 -12.03
CA ILE A 100 -3.17 -0.96 -10.65
C ILE A 100 -3.12 -2.42 -10.17
N HIS A 101 -4.17 -3.20 -10.44
CA HIS A 101 -4.21 -4.61 -10.07
C HIS A 101 -3.11 -5.43 -10.78
N ARG A 102 -2.89 -5.20 -12.08
CA ARG A 102 -1.81 -5.83 -12.85
C ARG A 102 -0.44 -5.50 -12.27
N LYS A 103 -0.19 -4.25 -11.90
CA LYS A 103 1.06 -3.85 -11.22
C LYS A 103 1.20 -4.57 -9.86
N ALA A 104 0.14 -4.62 -9.06
CA ALA A 104 0.15 -5.34 -7.80
C ALA A 104 0.48 -6.84 -7.98
N GLN A 105 -0.08 -7.46 -9.03
CA GLN A 105 0.21 -8.84 -9.39
C GLN A 105 1.67 -9.04 -9.77
N ALA A 106 2.22 -8.17 -10.63
CA ALA A 106 3.61 -8.23 -11.06
C ALA A 106 4.61 -8.05 -9.90
N LEU A 107 4.22 -7.27 -8.88
CA LEU A 107 5.01 -7.06 -7.66
C LEU A 107 4.83 -8.18 -6.61
N GLY A 108 3.93 -9.14 -6.83
CA GLY A 108 3.61 -10.18 -5.84
C GLY A 108 2.90 -9.65 -4.59
N MET A 109 2.13 -8.56 -4.75
CA MET A 109 1.50 -7.82 -3.64
C MET A 109 0.01 -8.13 -3.45
N LEU A 110 -0.57 -9.00 -4.28
CA LEU A 110 -1.94 -9.47 -4.09
C LEU A 110 -2.07 -10.31 -2.83
N THR A 111 -3.19 -10.15 -2.12
CA THR A 111 -3.48 -10.87 -0.87
C THR A 111 -4.98 -11.12 -0.73
N ASP A 112 -5.33 -12.14 0.03
CA ASP A 112 -6.71 -12.50 0.37
C ASP A 112 -7.21 -11.81 1.65
N ALA A 113 -6.30 -11.20 2.42
CA ALA A 113 -6.61 -10.60 3.69
C ALA A 113 -6.86 -9.09 3.58
N PRO A 114 -8.02 -8.56 4.05
CA PRO A 114 -8.21 -7.14 4.19
C PRO A 114 -7.34 -6.64 5.35
N THR A 115 -6.34 -5.81 5.09
CA THR A 115 -5.56 -5.13 6.14
C THR A 115 -5.74 -3.62 6.04
N PRO A 116 -5.78 -2.86 7.16
CA PRO A 116 -5.83 -1.40 7.10
C PRO A 116 -4.75 -0.81 6.18
N GLY A 117 -5.17 0.09 5.30
CA GLY A 117 -4.34 0.70 4.27
C GLY A 117 -4.07 -0.18 3.04
N ALA A 118 -4.55 -1.42 2.97
CA ALA A 118 -4.51 -2.17 1.71
C ALA A 118 -5.52 -1.62 0.69
N LEU A 119 -5.23 -1.84 -0.59
CA LEU A 119 -6.20 -1.65 -1.67
C LEU A 119 -7.22 -2.79 -1.63
N VAL A 120 -8.47 -2.48 -1.92
CA VAL A 120 -9.54 -3.47 -2.18
C VAL A 120 -10.06 -3.27 -3.60
N PHE A 121 -10.13 -4.35 -4.37
CA PHE A 121 -10.62 -4.36 -5.74
C PHE A 121 -12.02 -4.97 -5.79
N PHE A 122 -12.85 -4.43 -6.68
CA PHE A 122 -14.18 -4.93 -6.94
C PHE A 122 -14.40 -5.13 -8.43
N LYS A 123 -15.16 -6.17 -8.75
CA LYS A 123 -15.53 -6.51 -10.12
C LYS A 123 -16.95 -6.07 -10.45
N GLU A 124 -17.17 -5.72 -11.70
CA GLU A 124 -18.50 -5.57 -12.29
C GLU A 124 -19.45 -4.61 -11.57
N THR A 125 -18.94 -3.55 -10.93
CA THR A 125 -19.73 -2.60 -10.13
C THR A 125 -20.57 -1.64 -10.97
N PHE A 126 -20.16 -1.40 -12.21
CA PHE A 126 -20.91 -0.66 -13.23
C PHE A 126 -20.56 -1.18 -14.62
N ASP A 127 -21.45 -0.95 -15.57
CA ASP A 127 -21.28 -1.25 -16.98
C ASP A 127 -20.34 -0.22 -17.61
N ARG A 128 -19.06 -0.57 -17.79
CA ARG A 128 -18.00 0.34 -18.22
C ARG A 128 -18.01 0.51 -19.73
N ASN A 129 -18.12 -0.59 -20.47
CA ASN A 129 -18.14 -0.57 -21.94
C ASN A 129 -19.52 -0.21 -22.53
N ARG A 130 -20.56 -0.14 -21.68
CA ARG A 130 -21.95 0.22 -22.03
C ARG A 130 -22.64 -0.80 -22.94
N ASP A 131 -22.24 -2.08 -22.84
CA ASP A 131 -22.86 -3.17 -23.61
C ASP A 131 -24.05 -3.83 -22.90
N GLY A 132 -24.34 -3.42 -21.66
CA GLY A 132 -25.43 -3.93 -20.84
C GLY A 132 -25.19 -5.31 -20.23
N ARG A 133 -23.97 -5.84 -20.30
CA ARG A 133 -23.56 -7.15 -19.78
C ARG A 133 -22.71 -6.99 -18.51
N ILE A 134 -22.41 -8.13 -17.89
CA ILE A 134 -21.56 -8.24 -16.68
C ILE A 134 -20.27 -8.92 -17.14
N ASN A 135 -19.36 -8.15 -17.74
CA ASN A 135 -18.14 -8.63 -18.39
C ASN A 135 -17.02 -7.56 -18.42
N ASP A 136 -17.07 -6.56 -17.56
CA ASP A 136 -16.10 -5.46 -17.54
C ASP A 136 -14.85 -5.76 -16.68
N GLY A 137 -14.86 -6.87 -15.95
CA GLY A 137 -13.78 -7.28 -15.06
C GLY A 137 -13.69 -6.40 -13.82
N LEU A 138 -12.47 -5.93 -13.52
CA LEU A 138 -12.22 -5.02 -12.41
C LEU A 138 -12.66 -3.61 -12.76
N THR A 139 -13.61 -3.07 -12.00
CA THR A 139 -14.24 -1.78 -12.31
C THR A 139 -14.12 -0.78 -11.18
N HIS A 140 -13.79 -1.21 -9.96
CA HIS A 140 -13.78 -0.30 -8.81
C HIS A 140 -12.71 -0.65 -7.78
N ILE A 141 -12.20 0.37 -7.11
CA ILE A 141 -11.14 0.25 -6.10
C ILE A 141 -11.46 1.13 -4.88
N GLY A 142 -10.97 0.71 -3.72
CA GLY A 142 -10.98 1.50 -2.49
C GLY A 142 -9.76 1.21 -1.62
N ILE A 143 -9.68 1.90 -0.49
CA ILE A 143 -8.64 1.70 0.53
C ILE A 143 -9.31 1.20 1.80
N VAL A 144 -8.85 0.06 2.31
CA VAL A 144 -9.34 -0.53 3.56
C VAL A 144 -9.01 0.41 4.71
N GLU A 145 -10.02 0.88 5.43
CA GLU A 145 -9.85 1.74 6.61
C GLU A 145 -9.71 0.91 7.88
N ARG A 146 -10.58 -0.08 8.06
CA ARG A 146 -10.62 -0.88 9.29
C ARG A 146 -11.26 -2.24 9.01
N VAL A 147 -10.80 -3.27 9.71
CA VAL A 147 -11.48 -4.55 9.83
C VAL A 147 -12.06 -4.66 11.24
N GLY A 148 -13.38 -4.83 11.35
CA GLY A 148 -14.07 -5.04 12.62
C GLY A 148 -13.83 -6.46 13.16
N ALA A 149 -14.04 -6.64 14.47
CA ALA A 149 -13.94 -7.96 15.11
C ALA A 149 -14.97 -8.96 14.56
N ASP A 150 -16.06 -8.48 13.96
CA ASP A 150 -17.09 -9.28 13.28
C ASP A 150 -16.80 -9.52 11.79
N GLY A 151 -15.57 -9.23 11.35
CA GLY A 151 -15.14 -9.37 9.95
C GLY A 151 -15.66 -8.26 9.02
N THR A 152 -16.46 -7.30 9.51
CA THR A 152 -16.95 -6.21 8.68
C THR A 152 -15.84 -5.23 8.38
N VAL A 153 -15.53 -5.07 7.10
CA VAL A 153 -14.51 -4.15 6.60
C VAL A 153 -15.15 -2.80 6.29
N THR A 154 -14.61 -1.72 6.85
CA THR A 154 -14.88 -0.36 6.39
C THR A 154 -13.80 0.03 5.39
N PHE A 155 -14.18 0.59 4.25
CA PHE A 155 -13.26 1.11 3.24
C PHE A 155 -13.67 2.49 2.78
N VAL A 156 -12.68 3.27 2.32
CA VAL A 156 -12.89 4.59 1.69
C VAL A 156 -12.77 4.42 0.18
N HIS A 157 -13.71 5.01 -0.55
CA HIS A 157 -13.72 5.00 -2.02
C HIS A 157 -14.36 6.27 -2.57
N LYS A 158 -14.00 6.66 -3.80
CA LYS A 158 -14.77 7.64 -4.56
C LYS A 158 -15.77 6.92 -5.45
N SER A 159 -17.07 7.18 -5.27
CA SER A 159 -18.13 6.56 -6.06
C SER A 159 -19.35 7.46 -6.12
N GLY A 160 -20.00 7.52 -7.29
CA GLY A 160 -21.19 8.37 -7.49
C GLY A 160 -20.92 9.86 -7.25
N GLY A 161 -19.71 10.34 -7.57
CA GLY A 161 -19.32 11.73 -7.35
C GLY A 161 -19.03 12.10 -5.90
N LEU A 162 -18.81 11.13 -5.00
CA LEU A 162 -18.52 11.39 -3.59
C LEU A 162 -17.41 10.47 -3.07
N VAL A 163 -16.43 11.03 -2.35
CA VAL A 163 -15.54 10.24 -1.50
C VAL A 163 -16.29 9.89 -0.22
N LYS A 164 -16.51 8.60 0.02
CA LYS A 164 -17.33 8.12 1.14
C LYS A 164 -16.74 6.86 1.77
N ARG A 165 -17.27 6.53 2.95
CA ARG A 165 -17.08 5.22 3.58
C ARG A 165 -18.16 4.27 3.12
N SER A 166 -17.78 3.01 2.96
CA SER A 166 -18.71 1.91 2.73
C SER A 166 -18.22 0.65 3.44
N ARG A 167 -19.10 -0.34 3.57
CA ARG A 167 -18.85 -1.58 4.30
C ARG A 167 -19.03 -2.80 3.41
N PHE A 168 -18.24 -3.83 3.69
CA PHE A 168 -18.49 -5.18 3.22
C PHE A 168 -18.12 -6.21 4.28
N ASN A 169 -18.70 -7.40 4.18
CA ASN A 169 -18.34 -8.54 5.02
C ASN A 169 -18.21 -9.80 4.15
N LEU A 170 -17.02 -10.43 4.14
CA LEU A 170 -16.75 -11.60 3.31
C LEU A 170 -17.37 -12.90 3.84
N GLN A 171 -17.69 -12.95 5.14
CA GLN A 171 -18.37 -14.10 5.75
C GLN A 171 -19.88 -14.10 5.46
N HIS A 172 -20.43 -12.92 5.15
CA HIS A 172 -21.84 -12.72 4.85
C HIS A 172 -22.01 -11.80 3.62
N PRO A 173 -21.53 -12.19 2.43
CA PRO A 173 -21.38 -11.28 1.30
C PRO A 173 -22.71 -10.71 0.76
N GLU A 174 -23.79 -11.49 0.82
CA GLU A 174 -25.13 -11.11 0.36
C GLU A 174 -25.98 -10.37 1.42
N ALA A 175 -25.59 -10.47 2.70
CA ALA A 175 -26.38 -9.94 3.80
C ALA A 175 -26.12 -8.44 3.98
N ARG A 176 -27.17 -7.61 3.86
CA ARG A 176 -27.03 -6.17 4.13
C ARG A 176 -26.76 -5.90 5.62
N ARG A 177 -27.46 -6.62 6.49
CA ARG A 177 -27.43 -6.43 7.94
C ARG A 177 -27.37 -7.78 8.64
N ASP A 178 -26.80 -7.79 9.84
CA ASP A 178 -26.87 -8.94 10.74
C ASP A 178 -28.22 -8.98 11.49
N GLU A 179 -28.39 -10.01 12.32
CA GLU A 179 -29.57 -10.20 13.19
C GLU A 179 -29.80 -9.04 14.17
N LYS A 180 -28.73 -8.31 14.53
CA LYS A 180 -28.77 -7.14 15.44
C LYS A 180 -29.01 -5.83 14.67
N GLY A 181 -29.25 -5.90 13.36
CA GLY A 181 -29.48 -4.75 12.49
C GLY A 181 -28.22 -3.95 12.12
N ARG A 182 -27.01 -4.40 12.50
CA ARG A 182 -25.74 -3.77 12.13
C ARG A 182 -25.49 -3.95 10.64
N VAL A 183 -25.05 -2.90 9.94
CA VAL A 183 -24.79 -2.97 8.49
C VAL A 183 -23.50 -3.74 8.23
N LEU A 184 -23.62 -4.85 7.50
CA LEU A 184 -22.50 -5.68 7.06
C LEU A 184 -22.01 -5.26 5.66
N ASN A 185 -22.96 -5.02 4.75
CA ASN A 185 -22.66 -4.66 3.36
C ASN A 185 -23.44 -3.42 2.93
N ASP A 186 -22.74 -2.46 2.33
CA ASP A 186 -23.35 -1.39 1.55
C ASP A 186 -23.52 -1.81 0.09
N TRP A 187 -24.43 -1.14 -0.62
CA TRP A 187 -24.59 -1.35 -2.06
C TRP A 187 -23.44 -0.71 -2.82
N LEU A 188 -22.81 -1.48 -3.71
CA LEU A 188 -21.78 -0.99 -4.61
C LEU A 188 -22.23 -1.01 -6.08
N ARG A 189 -23.31 -1.73 -6.38
CA ARG A 189 -23.99 -1.73 -7.67
C ARG A 189 -25.49 -1.49 -7.47
N ARG A 190 -26.14 -0.89 -8.46
CA ARG A 190 -27.61 -0.77 -8.48
C ARG A 190 -28.24 -2.16 -8.59
N LYS A 191 -29.24 -2.44 -7.75
CA LYS A 191 -30.04 -3.66 -7.87
C LYS A 191 -30.90 -3.59 -9.14
N GLY A 192 -30.76 -4.57 -10.01
CA GLY A 192 -31.51 -4.70 -11.26
C GLY A 192 -32.20 -6.06 -11.33
N LYS A 193 -33.20 -6.19 -12.22
CA LYS A 193 -33.96 -7.45 -12.38
C LYS A 193 -33.10 -8.64 -12.80
N LYS A 194 -31.97 -8.39 -13.48
CA LYS A 194 -31.04 -9.41 -14.00
C LYS A 194 -29.69 -9.43 -13.27
N THR A 195 -29.46 -8.54 -12.30
CA THR A 195 -28.16 -8.43 -11.61
C THR A 195 -28.28 -9.05 -10.21
N ARG A 196 -27.72 -10.27 -10.04
CA ARG A 196 -27.78 -10.99 -8.76
C ARG A 196 -26.89 -10.35 -7.69
N ALA A 197 -25.63 -10.07 -8.03
CA ALA A 197 -24.70 -9.44 -7.09
C ALA A 197 -24.90 -7.93 -7.04
N TYR A 198 -24.98 -7.32 -5.88
CA TYR A 198 -25.05 -5.86 -5.75
C TYR A 198 -24.51 -5.33 -4.41
N MET A 199 -24.34 -6.21 -3.44
CA MET A 199 -23.68 -5.92 -2.19
C MET A 199 -22.17 -5.85 -2.40
N ALA A 200 -21.49 -4.96 -1.69
CA ALA A 200 -20.06 -4.79 -1.80
C ALA A 200 -19.29 -6.11 -1.55
N GLY A 201 -19.73 -6.93 -0.58
CA GLY A 201 -19.12 -8.23 -0.28
C GLY A 201 -19.20 -9.24 -1.42
N GLU A 202 -20.28 -9.26 -2.20
CA GLU A 202 -20.41 -10.13 -3.37
C GLU A 202 -19.46 -9.75 -4.52
N LEU A 203 -19.01 -8.49 -4.53
CA LEU A 203 -18.25 -7.91 -5.64
C LEU A 203 -16.75 -7.82 -5.35
N VAL A 204 -16.29 -8.16 -4.15
CA VAL A 204 -14.85 -8.17 -3.83
C VAL A 204 -14.11 -9.13 -4.76
N ALA A 205 -13.01 -8.64 -5.34
CA ALA A 205 -12.16 -9.38 -6.27
C ALA A 205 -10.74 -9.62 -5.74
N GLY A 206 -10.42 -9.11 -4.54
CA GLY A 206 -9.13 -9.31 -3.89
C GLY A 206 -8.58 -8.02 -3.27
N PHE A 207 -7.39 -8.13 -2.68
CA PHE A 207 -6.70 -7.02 -2.03
C PHE A 207 -5.27 -6.90 -2.53
N ALA A 208 -4.65 -5.75 -2.32
CA ALA A 208 -3.21 -5.59 -2.48
C ALA A 208 -2.58 -4.76 -1.37
N ALA A 209 -1.44 -5.23 -0.86
CA ALA A 209 -0.58 -4.42 -0.03
C ALA A 209 0.18 -3.39 -0.89
N VAL A 210 0.49 -2.24 -0.29
CA VAL A 210 1.34 -1.22 -0.92
C VAL A 210 2.52 -0.95 -0.02
N ASP A 211 3.71 -1.25 -0.52
CA ASP A 211 4.97 -1.08 0.18
C ASP A 211 6.02 -0.40 -0.73
N GLU A 212 7.28 -0.44 -0.32
CA GLU A 212 8.39 0.19 -1.04
C GLU A 212 8.66 -0.43 -2.42
N SER A 213 8.20 -1.66 -2.70
CA SER A 213 8.35 -2.30 -4.02
C SER A 213 7.59 -1.58 -5.13
N TRP A 214 6.59 -0.77 -4.77
CA TRP A 214 5.81 0.05 -5.70
C TRP A 214 6.59 1.26 -6.24
N ARG A 215 7.76 1.56 -5.67
CA ARG A 215 8.57 2.68 -6.11
C ARG A 215 9.31 2.37 -7.40
N THR A 216 9.31 3.33 -8.33
CA THR A 216 10.20 3.27 -9.49
C THR A 216 11.66 3.32 -9.02
N PRO A 217 12.53 2.40 -9.50
CA PRO A 217 13.95 2.41 -9.16
C PRO A 217 14.60 3.77 -9.47
N GLU A 218 15.59 4.16 -8.66
CA GLU A 218 16.38 5.34 -8.99
C GLU A 218 17.22 5.04 -10.24
N PRO A 219 17.23 5.92 -11.26
CA PRO A 219 18.11 5.76 -12.39
C PRO A 219 19.54 5.60 -11.87
N GLN A 220 20.21 4.51 -12.21
CA GLN A 220 21.63 4.39 -11.90
C GLN A 220 22.31 5.57 -12.58
N ARG A 221 22.92 6.47 -11.80
CA ARG A 221 23.79 7.50 -12.38
C ARG A 221 24.88 6.72 -13.11
N LEU A 222 24.85 6.73 -14.45
CA LEU A 222 25.97 6.30 -15.26
C LEU A 222 27.16 7.07 -14.73
N ALA A 223 28.11 6.35 -14.12
CA ALA A 223 29.36 6.94 -13.66
C ALA A 223 29.93 7.72 -14.84
N SER A 224 30.01 9.03 -14.69
CA SER A 224 30.45 9.93 -15.75
C SER A 224 31.82 9.45 -16.20
N ALA A 225 31.89 8.82 -17.38
CA ALA A 225 33.15 8.48 -18.00
C ALA A 225 33.89 9.81 -18.14
N LYS A 226 34.99 9.96 -17.39
CA LYS A 226 35.91 11.09 -17.56
C LYS A 226 36.32 11.11 -19.02
N LEU A 227 35.72 12.01 -19.80
CA LEU A 227 36.27 12.44 -21.08
C LEU A 227 37.62 13.08 -20.77
N ALA A 228 38.67 12.28 -20.82
CA ALA A 228 40.03 12.77 -20.87
C ALA A 228 40.18 13.50 -22.21
N VAL A 229 39.98 14.82 -22.17
CA VAL A 229 40.41 15.71 -23.23
C VAL A 229 41.93 15.60 -23.31
N LYS A 230 42.41 14.81 -24.28
CA LYS A 230 43.82 14.79 -24.66
C LYS A 230 44.10 16.11 -25.35
N GLY A 231 44.68 17.06 -24.61
CA GLY A 231 45.20 18.30 -25.17
C GLY A 231 46.42 17.99 -26.04
N ASP A 232 46.22 17.88 -27.35
CA ASP A 232 47.33 17.93 -28.30
C ASP A 232 47.69 19.39 -28.55
N GLY A 233 48.53 19.91 -27.66
CA GLY A 233 49.38 21.05 -27.99
C GLY A 233 50.52 20.58 -28.88
N LYS A 234 50.63 21.14 -30.08
CA LYS A 234 51.94 21.51 -30.66
C LYS A 234 51.78 22.52 -31.80
N SER A 235 52.14 23.75 -31.43
CA SER A 235 52.67 24.79 -32.29
C SER A 235 53.73 24.23 -33.25
N HIS A 236 53.61 24.53 -34.53
CA HIS A 236 54.77 24.91 -35.35
C HIS A 236 54.35 25.90 -36.43
N ARG A 237 54.73 27.17 -36.24
CA ARG A 237 54.98 28.11 -37.32
C ARG A 237 56.25 27.68 -38.06
N ARG A 238 56.19 27.64 -39.38
CA ARG A 238 57.26 28.07 -40.28
C ARG A 238 56.62 28.79 -41.45
#